data_AF-A0A972ALT0-F1
#
_entry.id   AF-A0A972ALT0-F1
#
_cell.length_a   1.000
_cell.length_b   1.000
_cell.length_c   1.000
_cell.angle_alpha   90.00
_cell.angle_beta   90.00
_cell.angle_gamma   90.00
#
_symmetry.space_group_name_H-M   'P 1'
#
loop_
_entity.id
_entity.type
_entity.pdbx_description
1 polymer ?
#
loop_
_entity_poly.entity_id
_entity_poly.type
_entity_poly.pdbx_seq_one_letter_code
_entity_poly.pdbx_strand_id
1 'polypeptide(L)' 'MTRVKYTAMMEGLVATIKEMALVGGQDDRVRELVDLVDDLQEFWNGDEEFTRFDYSISAKEAARL' A
#
# COMPACT_ATOMS: atom_id res chain seq x y z
N MET A 1 13.06 7.22 -7.11
CA MET A 1 12.34 6.05 -7.65
C MET A 1 11.94 6.34 -9.10
N THR A 2 11.66 5.35 -9.97
CA THR A 2 10.99 5.62 -11.27
C THR A 2 9.50 5.29 -11.15
N ARG A 3 8.65 5.93 -11.95
CA ARG A 3 7.19 5.66 -11.93
C ARG A 3 6.85 4.18 -12.04
N VAL A 4 7.46 3.47 -12.99
CA VAL A 4 7.23 2.03 -13.18
C VAL A 4 7.59 1.23 -11.94
N LYS A 5 8.74 1.53 -11.30
CA LYS A 5 9.18 0.83 -10.08
C LYS A 5 8.31 1.19 -8.88
N TYR A 6 7.88 2.44 -8.76
CA TYR A 6 6.95 2.90 -7.73
C TYR A 6 5.62 2.16 -7.83
N THR A 7 4.96 2.20 -9.00
CA THR A 7 3.69 1.53 -9.25
C THR A 7 3.77 0.03 -8.95
N ALA A 8 4.79 -0.66 -9.49
CA ALA A 8 4.95 -2.10 -9.26
C ALA A 8 5.18 -2.44 -7.77
N MET A 9 5.93 -1.61 -7.05
CA MET A 9 6.14 -1.79 -5.60
C MET A 9 4.84 -1.61 -4.83
N MET A 10 4.10 -0.53 -5.08
CA MET A 10 2.86 -0.24 -4.36
C MET A 10 1.78 -1.31 -4.65
N GLU A 11 1.65 -1.76 -5.89
CA GLU A 11 0.75 -2.86 -6.26
C GLU A 11 1.14 -4.16 -5.54
N GLY A 12 2.44 -4.47 -5.45
CA GLY A 12 2.94 -5.63 -4.73
C GLY A 12 2.68 -5.58 -3.23
N LEU A 13 2.80 -4.39 -2.61
CA LEU A 13 2.48 -4.19 -1.19
C LEU A 13 0.98 -4.37 -0.93
N VAL A 14 0.11 -3.78 -1.74
CA VAL A 14 -1.34 -3.95 -1.62
C VAL A 14 -1.75 -5.41 -1.80
N ALA A 15 -1.16 -6.12 -2.76
CA ALA A 15 -1.40 -7.55 -2.95
C ALA A 15 -0.97 -8.36 -1.72
N THR A 16 0.20 -8.06 -1.16
CA THR A 16 0.72 -8.70 0.07
C THR A 16 -0.21 -8.49 1.25
N ILE A 17 -0.69 -7.26 1.45
CA ILE A 17 -1.65 -6.92 2.51
C ILE A 17 -2.92 -7.77 2.37
N LYS A 18 -3.47 -7.85 1.15
CA LYS A 18 -4.65 -8.66 0.86
C LYS A 18 -4.43 -10.14 1.19
N GLU A 19 -3.30 -10.71 0.78
CA GLU A 19 -2.96 -12.11 1.06
C GLU A 19 -2.80 -12.37 2.55
N MET A 20 -2.10 -11.50 3.26
CA MET A 20 -1.92 -11.62 4.71
C MET A 20 -3.24 -11.49 5.46
N ALA A 21 -4.09 -10.53 5.08
CA ALA A 21 -5.42 -10.36 5.69
C ALA A 21 -6.33 -11.58 5.47
N LEU A 22 -6.21 -12.26 4.33
CA LEU A 22 -6.96 -13.48 4.03
C LEU A 22 -6.49 -14.68 4.87
N VAL A 23 -5.19 -14.80 5.11
CA VAL A 23 -4.61 -15.96 5.81
C VAL A 23 -4.62 -15.78 7.33
N GLY A 24 -4.26 -14.60 7.82
CA GLY A 24 -4.04 -14.31 9.24
C GLY A 24 -5.11 -13.42 9.88
N GLY A 25 -6.04 -12.85 9.11
CA GLY A 25 -6.98 -11.84 9.59
C GLY A 25 -6.32 -10.46 9.76
N GLN A 26 -6.98 -9.57 10.50
CA GLN A 26 -6.51 -8.20 10.76
C GLN A 26 -5.54 -8.16 11.95
N ASP A 27 -4.38 -8.80 11.81
CA ASP A 27 -3.32 -8.72 12.82
C ASP A 27 -2.50 -7.43 12.72
N ASP A 28 -1.67 -7.15 13.73
CA ASP A 28 -0.89 -5.91 13.79
C ASP A 28 0.07 -5.75 12.61
N ARG A 29 0.52 -6.85 11.99
CA ARG A 29 1.42 -6.80 10.81
C ARG A 29 0.69 -6.31 9.57
N VAL A 30 -0.58 -6.67 9.40
CA VAL A 30 -1.41 -6.11 8.32
C VAL A 30 -1.55 -4.61 8.49
N ARG A 31 -1.74 -4.12 9.73
CA ARG A 31 -1.80 -2.68 10.01
C ARG A 31 -0.47 -1.97 9.73
N GLU A 32 0.64 -2.53 10.20
CA GLU A 32 1.98 -1.99 9.93
C GLU A 32 2.28 -1.86 8.43
N LEU A 33 1.82 -2.83 7.63
CA LEU A 33 1.95 -2.76 6.17
C LEU A 33 1.05 -1.69 5.53
N VAL A 34 -0.16 -1.49 6.05
CA VAL A 34 -1.04 -0.41 5.60
C VAL A 34 -0.41 0.95 5.90
N ASP A 35 0.11 1.13 7.11
CA ASP A 35 0.79 2.37 7.52
C ASP A 35 2.04 2.61 6.66
N LEU A 36 2.82 1.55 6.37
CA LEU A 36 3.97 1.63 5.46
C LEU A 36 3.57 2.09 4.05
N VAL A 37 2.43 1.63 3.52
CA VAL A 37 1.93 2.08 2.21
C VAL A 37 1.60 3.58 2.28
N ASP A 38 0.95 4.03 3.36
CA ASP A 38 0.62 5.45 3.55
C ASP A 38 1.90 6.31 3.56
N ASP A 39 2.88 5.92 4.39
CA ASP A 39 4.17 6.60 4.51
C ASP A 39 4.95 6.64 3.18
N LEU A 40 4.97 5.52 2.45
CA LEU A 40 5.66 5.44 1.16
C LEU A 40 4.96 6.28 0.09
N GLN A 41 3.63 6.34 0.09
CA GLN A 41 2.88 7.18 -0.82
C GLN A 41 3.14 8.66 -0.54
N GLU A 42 3.08 9.09 0.71
CA GLU A 42 3.37 10.48 1.09
C GLU A 42 4.82 10.84 0.74
N PHE A 43 5.78 9.99 1.09
CA PHE A 43 7.19 10.28 0.87
C PHE A 43 7.59 10.30 -0.60
N TRP A 44 7.15 9.30 -1.37
CA TRP A 44 7.59 9.18 -2.77
C TRP A 44 6.66 9.87 -3.75
N ASN A 45 5.37 10.05 -3.45
CA ASN A 45 4.37 10.55 -4.39
C ASN A 45 3.45 11.61 -3.77
N GLY A 46 3.90 12.33 -2.74
CA GLY A 46 3.13 13.39 -2.08
C GLY A 46 2.80 14.59 -2.97
N ASP A 47 3.53 14.79 -4.06
CA ASP A 47 3.25 15.79 -5.11
C ASP A 47 2.44 15.23 -6.30
N GLU A 48 2.03 13.96 -6.22
CA GLU A 48 1.34 13.20 -7.27
C GLU A 48 2.13 13.04 -8.59
N GLU A 49 3.46 13.26 -8.61
CA GLU A 49 4.26 13.18 -9.85
C GLU A 49 4.39 11.76 -10.42
N PHE A 50 4.38 10.73 -9.56
CA PHE A 50 4.45 9.34 -10.02
C PHE A 50 3.06 8.81 -10.41
N THR A 51 2.01 9.16 -9.68
CA THR A 51 0.64 8.74 -10.00
C THR A 51 -0.40 9.52 -9.20
N ARG A 52 -1.63 9.59 -9.72
CA ARG A 52 -2.82 10.11 -9.01
C ARG A 52 -3.60 9.02 -8.28
N PHE A 53 -3.04 7.81 -8.24
CA PHE A 53 -3.68 6.66 -7.61
C PHE A 53 -3.40 6.66 -6.10
N ASP A 54 -4.46 6.48 -5.32
CA ASP A 54 -4.37 6.42 -3.86
C ASP A 54 -4.25 4.95 -3.40
N TYR A 55 -3.01 4.53 -3.21
CA TYR A 55 -2.67 3.24 -2.65
C TYR A 55 -2.98 3.14 -1.16
N SER A 56 -3.04 4.24 -0.41
CA SER A 56 -3.44 4.22 1.01
C SER A 56 -4.86 3.70 1.16
N ILE A 57 -5.79 4.19 0.33
CA ILE A 57 -7.15 3.67 0.25
C ILE A 57 -7.14 2.19 -0.16
N SER A 58 -6.39 1.84 -1.20
CA SER A 58 -6.33 0.46 -1.70
C SER A 58 -5.78 -0.53 -0.67
N ALA A 59 -4.81 -0.11 0.14
CA ALA A 59 -4.25 -0.89 1.23
C ALA A 59 -5.25 -1.08 2.38
N LYS A 60 -5.97 -0.03 2.76
CA LYS A 60 -7.06 -0.09 3.75
C LYS A 60 -8.17 -1.04 3.29
N GLU A 61 -8.60 -0.92 2.03
CA GLU A 61 -9.58 -1.84 1.43
C GLU A 61 -9.08 -3.29 1.39
N ALA A 62 -7.82 -3.52 1.01
CA ALA A 62 -7.19 -4.83 1.03
C ALA A 62 -7.17 -5.45 2.44
N ALA A 63 -6.95 -4.62 3.46
CA ALA A 63 -7.01 -5.00 4.86
C ALA A 63 -8.45 -5.09 5.42
N ARG A 64 -9.48 -4.65 4.67
CA ARG A 64 -10.86 -4.42 5.14
C ARG A 64 -10.94 -3.45 6.34
N LEU A 65 -10.08 -2.45 6.37
CA LEU A 65 -10.06 -1.35 7.33
C LEU A 65 -10.84 -0.15 6.80
#